data_AF-A0A511B1M7-F1
#
_entry.id   AF-A0A511B1M7-F1
#
_cell.length_a   1.000
_cell.length_b   1.000
_cell.length_c   1.000
_cell.angle_alpha   90.00
_cell.angle_beta   90.00
_cell.angle_gamma   90.00
#
_symmetry.space_group_name_H-M   'P 1'
#
loop_
_entity.id
_entity.type
_entity.pdbx_description
1 polymer ?
#
loop_
_entity_poly.entity_id
_entity_poly.type
_entity_poly.pdbx_seq_one_letter_code
_entity_poly.pdbx_strand_id
1 'polypeptide(L)'
;MRTLVFELWLRLKDKGSRDRLITVRYLHYALYTLLAVTCMLLTDALAWRIAQNRLGASADLVIADARQHGWTISDSGRRKSGWPFGAQLTFDAPHVRPPSRDITAAWAGSALVLGGSWLDWTHQGLAFTLKGRQAFRSVTPDLTLTLTTDTLHGFFLNSGKIHFSGASAHLTAQKNLHIFTEMDLTGFTAQSWVKPSAGPTETRTGLRLSAKHLSGSGLLAGWSGTVDDLDIAVSLAGTQNRHSSLVSMSGYSALLLQHCRASIHRQDRNPTIDLSARLSMPNLDGTATLRIFQWHDAAHLLLESPILQSQLPPKFQEELAAFVQDGDSSASYPRGRPIMLPIDVHQGTPTFGNTKILSIITRMFDASHRQG
;
A
#
# COMPACT_ATOMS: atom_id res chain seq x y z
N MET A 1 -23.46 -8.79 -50.11
CA MET A 1 -24.66 -7.98 -49.76
C MET A 1 -25.73 -8.01 -50.86
N ARG A 2 -25.42 -7.75 -52.13
CA ARG A 2 -26.40 -7.81 -53.25
C ARG A 2 -27.13 -9.15 -53.40
N THR A 3 -26.42 -10.27 -53.27
CA THR A 3 -27.00 -11.63 -53.42
C THR A 3 -27.95 -12.01 -52.26
N LEU A 4 -27.60 -11.59 -51.03
CA LEU A 4 -28.42 -11.80 -49.83
C LEU A 4 -29.73 -11.00 -49.89
N VAL A 5 -29.66 -9.75 -50.38
CA VAL A 5 -30.85 -8.91 -50.56
C VAL A 5 -31.79 -9.48 -51.62
N PHE A 6 -31.24 -10.06 -52.69
CA PHE A 6 -32.01 -10.65 -53.78
C PHE A 6 -32.72 -11.95 -53.38
N GLU A 7 -32.05 -12.86 -52.68
CA GLU A 7 -32.71 -14.08 -52.17
C GLU A 7 -33.77 -13.79 -51.10
N LEU A 8 -33.52 -12.80 -50.23
CA LEU A 8 -34.49 -12.37 -49.22
C LEU A 8 -35.76 -11.81 -49.89
N TRP A 9 -35.60 -11.08 -50.99
CA TRP A 9 -36.70 -10.51 -51.77
C TRP A 9 -37.55 -11.59 -52.46
N LEU A 10 -36.93 -12.62 -53.03
CA LEU A 10 -37.64 -13.77 -53.61
C LEU A 10 -38.46 -14.53 -52.56
N ARG A 11 -37.89 -14.79 -51.37
CA ARG A 11 -38.59 -15.47 -50.26
C ARG A 11 -39.73 -14.65 -49.65
N LEU A 12 -39.67 -13.32 -49.74
CA LEU A 12 -40.72 -12.42 -49.28
C LEU A 12 -41.94 -12.40 -50.23
N LYS A 13 -41.76 -12.76 -51.50
CA LYS A 13 -42.81 -12.75 -52.52
C LYS A 13 -43.85 -13.88 -52.34
N ASP A 14 -43.52 -14.96 -51.63
CA ASP A 14 -44.43 -16.10 -51.43
C ASP A 14 -45.19 -16.07 -50.09
N LYS A 15 -44.85 -15.17 -49.17
CA LYS A 15 -45.52 -15.06 -47.85
C LYS A 15 -46.77 -14.17 -47.89
N GLY A 16 -47.75 -14.46 -47.04
CA GLY A 16 -48.99 -13.68 -46.89
C GLY A 16 -48.74 -12.24 -46.43
N SER A 17 -49.72 -11.34 -46.63
CA SER A 17 -49.57 -9.88 -46.41
C SER A 17 -49.14 -9.52 -44.97
N ARG A 18 -49.63 -10.23 -43.96
CA ARG A 18 -49.22 -10.06 -42.55
C ARG A 18 -47.76 -10.47 -42.31
N ASP A 19 -47.33 -11.59 -42.88
CA ASP A 19 -45.97 -12.10 -42.70
C ASP A 19 -44.92 -11.21 -43.41
N ARG A 20 -45.29 -10.58 -44.52
CA ARG A 20 -44.45 -9.57 -45.19
C ARG A 20 -44.24 -8.34 -44.32
N LEU A 21 -45.29 -7.80 -43.70
CA LEU A 21 -45.19 -6.63 -42.84
C LEU A 21 -44.30 -6.90 -41.61
N ILE A 22 -44.46 -8.08 -41.00
CA ILE A 22 -43.65 -8.52 -39.86
C ILE A 22 -42.17 -8.64 -40.28
N THR A 23 -41.89 -9.29 -41.42
CA THR A 23 -40.51 -9.49 -41.89
C THR A 23 -39.84 -8.16 -42.27
N VAL A 24 -40.57 -7.22 -42.89
CA VAL A 24 -40.06 -5.88 -43.20
C VAL A 24 -39.75 -5.10 -41.92
N ARG A 25 -40.61 -5.16 -40.90
CA ARG A 25 -40.34 -4.52 -39.60
C ARG A 25 -39.08 -5.10 -38.94
N TYR A 26 -38.93 -6.43 -38.92
CA TYR A 26 -37.72 -7.07 -38.39
C TYR A 26 -36.46 -6.69 -39.17
N LEU A 27 -36.54 -6.58 -40.51
CA LEU A 27 -35.41 -6.14 -41.32
C LEU A 27 -35.01 -4.68 -41.03
N HIS A 28 -35.98 -3.79 -40.83
CA HIS A 28 -35.71 -2.41 -40.41
C HIS A 28 -35.04 -2.37 -39.04
N TYR A 29 -35.57 -3.08 -38.05
CA TYR A 29 -34.94 -3.17 -36.72
C TYR A 29 -33.53 -3.77 -36.78
N ALA A 30 -33.32 -4.81 -37.59
CA ALA A 30 -31.99 -5.41 -37.82
C ALA A 30 -31.02 -4.42 -38.48
N LEU A 31 -31.48 -3.61 -39.44
CA LEU A 31 -30.64 -2.59 -40.07
C LEU A 31 -30.30 -1.45 -39.11
N TYR A 32 -31.27 -0.98 -38.33
CA TYR A 32 -31.04 0.07 -37.32
C TYR A 32 -30.07 -0.39 -36.23
N THR A 33 -30.22 -1.63 -35.75
CA THR A 33 -29.30 -2.22 -34.76
C THR A 33 -27.90 -2.40 -35.35
N LEU A 34 -27.77 -2.88 -36.58
CA LEU A 34 -26.49 -3.00 -37.26
C LEU A 34 -25.81 -1.62 -37.42
N LEU A 35 -26.55 -0.61 -37.87
CA LEU A 35 -26.04 0.75 -38.02
C LEU A 35 -25.61 1.34 -36.67
N ALA A 36 -26.43 1.18 -35.63
CA ALA A 36 -26.13 1.65 -34.29
C ALA A 36 -24.86 0.99 -33.73
N VAL A 37 -24.73 -0.34 -33.87
CA VAL A 37 -23.53 -1.08 -33.46
C VAL A 37 -22.30 -0.63 -34.26
N THR A 38 -22.44 -0.41 -35.57
CA THR A 38 -21.33 0.06 -36.42
C THR A 38 -20.87 1.46 -35.99
N CYS A 39 -21.80 2.39 -35.78
CA CYS A 39 -21.49 3.73 -35.29
C CYS A 39 -20.82 3.69 -33.90
N MET A 40 -21.30 2.81 -33.01
CA MET A 40 -20.70 2.62 -31.68
C MET A 40 -19.26 2.10 -31.78
N LEU A 41 -19.00 1.09 -32.61
CA LEU A 41 -17.66 0.53 -32.83
C LEU A 41 -16.70 1.53 -33.49
N LEU A 42 -17.18 2.34 -34.45
CA LEU A 42 -16.37 3.40 -35.06
C LEU A 42 -15.99 4.47 -34.05
N THR A 43 -16.95 4.85 -33.19
CA THR A 43 -16.71 5.82 -32.11
C THR A 43 -15.72 5.26 -31.08
N ASP A 44 -15.89 4.00 -30.68
CA ASP A 44 -14.99 3.27 -29.78
C ASP A 44 -13.57 3.15 -30.34
N ALA A 45 -13.43 2.82 -31.63
CA ALA A 45 -12.14 2.75 -32.31
C ALA A 45 -11.43 4.11 -32.40
N LEU A 46 -12.18 5.19 -32.66
CA LEU A 46 -11.64 6.55 -32.66
C LEU A 46 -11.18 6.96 -31.25
N ALA A 47 -12.01 6.71 -30.23
CA ALA A 47 -11.69 6.98 -28.83
C ALA A 47 -10.44 6.19 -28.39
N TRP A 48 -10.36 4.90 -28.71
CA TRP A 48 -9.19 4.05 -28.50
C TRP A 48 -7.93 4.64 -29.10
N ARG A 49 -7.98 5.03 -30.39
CA ARG A 49 -6.82 5.59 -31.08
C ARG A 49 -6.33 6.89 -30.42
N ILE A 50 -7.25 7.78 -30.04
CA ILE A 50 -6.92 9.03 -29.35
C ILE A 50 -6.30 8.75 -27.98
N ALA A 51 -6.94 7.90 -27.17
CA ALA A 51 -6.45 7.54 -25.83
C ALA A 51 -5.06 6.88 -25.88
N GLN A 52 -4.84 5.97 -26.84
CA GLN A 52 -3.55 5.31 -27.03
C GLN A 52 -2.42 6.28 -27.39
N ASN A 53 -2.71 7.23 -28.28
CA ASN A 53 -1.72 8.23 -28.66
C ASN A 53 -1.38 9.16 -27.49
N ARG A 54 -2.38 9.53 -26.68
CA ARG A 54 -2.17 10.32 -25.47
C ARG A 54 -1.36 9.56 -24.42
N LEU A 55 -1.70 8.30 -24.14
CA LEU A 55 -0.93 7.46 -23.21
C LEU A 55 0.52 7.33 -23.64
N GLY A 56 0.76 7.01 -24.92
CA GLY A 56 2.10 6.90 -25.47
C GLY A 56 2.90 8.19 -25.32
N ALA A 57 2.34 9.31 -25.79
CA ALA A 57 3.01 10.61 -25.72
C ALA A 57 3.29 11.06 -24.27
N SER A 58 2.33 10.88 -23.36
CA SER A 58 2.53 11.21 -21.94
C SER A 58 3.60 10.34 -21.29
N ALA A 59 3.63 9.04 -21.59
CA ALA A 59 4.67 8.16 -21.07
C ALA A 59 6.06 8.53 -21.62
N ASP A 60 6.16 8.85 -22.91
CA ASP A 60 7.41 9.30 -23.52
C ASP A 60 7.92 10.59 -22.88
N LEU A 61 7.04 11.56 -22.65
CA LEU A 61 7.39 12.80 -21.96
C LEU A 61 7.89 12.55 -20.54
N VAL A 62 7.20 11.73 -19.75
CA VAL A 62 7.61 11.40 -18.37
C VAL A 62 8.93 10.64 -18.34
N ILE A 63 9.13 9.69 -19.26
CA ILE A 63 10.39 8.92 -19.35
C ILE A 63 11.55 9.84 -19.79
N ALA A 64 11.32 10.72 -20.75
CA ALA A 64 12.33 11.68 -21.21
C ALA A 64 12.71 12.65 -20.08
N ASP A 65 11.71 13.22 -19.39
CA ASP A 65 11.92 14.10 -18.25
C ASP A 65 12.69 13.38 -17.12
N ALA A 66 12.29 12.17 -16.75
CA ALA A 66 13.00 11.39 -15.72
C ALA A 66 14.46 11.11 -16.12
N ARG A 67 14.70 10.74 -17.38
CA ARG A 67 16.07 10.52 -17.91
C ARG A 67 16.91 11.79 -17.89
N GLN A 68 16.33 12.96 -18.20
CA GLN A 68 17.02 14.25 -18.07
C GLN A 68 17.45 14.52 -16.62
N HIS A 69 16.68 14.04 -15.64
CA HIS A 69 17.01 14.11 -14.21
C HIS A 69 17.85 12.92 -13.71
N GLY A 70 18.47 12.14 -14.61
CA GLY A 70 19.41 11.08 -14.27
C GLY A 70 18.78 9.74 -13.89
N TRP A 71 17.48 9.55 -14.08
CA TRP A 71 16.86 8.24 -13.89
C TRP A 71 17.21 7.30 -15.04
N THR A 72 17.47 6.04 -14.71
CA THR A 72 17.59 4.96 -15.69
C THR A 72 16.26 4.23 -15.77
N ILE A 73 15.58 4.37 -16.90
CA ILE A 73 14.32 3.67 -17.20
C ILE A 73 14.52 2.87 -18.48
N SER A 74 14.25 1.57 -18.41
CA SER A 74 14.31 0.66 -19.55
C SER A 74 13.10 -0.27 -19.54
N ASP A 75 12.65 -0.66 -20.73
CA ASP A 75 11.61 -1.65 -20.95
C ASP A 75 12.01 -2.51 -22.15
N SER A 76 11.57 -3.77 -22.17
CA SER A 76 11.85 -4.71 -23.27
C SER A 76 10.95 -4.48 -24.49
N GLY A 77 9.83 -3.78 -24.29
CA GLY A 77 8.86 -3.48 -25.33
C GLY A 77 7.62 -2.79 -24.78
N ARG A 78 6.84 -2.21 -25.70
CA ARG A 78 5.56 -1.56 -25.40
C ARG A 78 4.47 -2.09 -26.30
N ARG A 79 3.32 -2.43 -25.70
CA ARG A 79 2.16 -2.98 -26.41
C ARG A 79 0.93 -2.13 -26.17
N LYS A 80 0.17 -1.87 -27.24
CA LYS A 80 -1.12 -1.17 -27.19
C LYS A 80 -2.25 -2.21 -27.19
N SER A 81 -3.16 -2.13 -26.23
CA SER A 81 -4.29 -3.06 -26.09
C SER A 81 -5.57 -2.36 -25.59
N GLY A 82 -6.61 -3.12 -25.27
CA GLY A 82 -7.83 -2.61 -24.64
C GLY A 82 -9.00 -2.31 -25.57
N TRP A 83 -8.84 -2.43 -26.89
CA TRP A 83 -9.98 -2.38 -27.82
C TRP A 83 -10.67 -3.75 -27.92
N PRO A 84 -12.01 -3.82 -28.00
CA PRO A 84 -12.98 -2.73 -27.81
C PRO A 84 -13.22 -2.40 -26.32
N PHE A 85 -13.71 -1.18 -26.03
CA PHE A 85 -14.15 -0.71 -24.69
C PHE A 85 -13.10 -0.26 -23.68
N GLY A 86 -11.94 0.17 -24.13
CA GLY A 86 -10.90 0.72 -23.25
C GLY A 86 -9.67 1.07 -24.03
N ALA A 87 -8.63 1.54 -23.34
CA ALA A 87 -7.30 1.72 -23.89
C ALA A 87 -6.26 1.42 -22.82
N GLN A 88 -5.26 0.63 -23.21
CA GLN A 88 -4.18 0.21 -22.33
C GLN A 88 -2.82 0.30 -23.03
N LEU A 89 -1.82 0.81 -22.32
CA LEU A 89 -0.42 0.79 -22.72
C LEU A 89 0.34 -0.12 -21.76
N THR A 90 0.90 -1.21 -22.26
CA THR A 90 1.68 -2.18 -21.48
C THR A 90 3.16 -1.97 -21.73
N PHE A 91 3.94 -1.85 -20.66
CA PHE A 91 5.40 -1.92 -20.65
C PHE A 91 5.81 -3.31 -20.22
N ASP A 92 6.59 -3.99 -21.05
CA ASP A 92 7.06 -5.36 -20.81
C ASP A 92 8.45 -5.33 -20.15
N ALA A 93 8.62 -6.10 -19.08
CA ALA A 93 9.84 -6.14 -18.27
C ALA A 93 10.40 -4.75 -17.88
N PRO A 94 9.59 -3.84 -17.33
CA PRO A 94 10.06 -2.51 -16.97
C PRO A 94 11.09 -2.58 -15.84
N HIS A 95 12.12 -1.74 -15.94
CA HIS A 95 13.13 -1.54 -14.92
C HIS A 95 13.35 -0.04 -14.72
N VAL A 96 13.27 0.41 -13.47
CA VAL A 96 13.42 1.82 -13.08
C VAL A 96 14.44 1.92 -11.96
N ARG A 97 15.44 2.78 -12.16
CA ARG A 97 16.48 3.06 -11.17
C ARG A 97 16.67 4.58 -11.05
N PRO A 98 16.40 5.19 -9.88
CA PRO A 98 16.77 6.58 -9.63
C PRO A 98 18.29 6.81 -9.70
N PRO A 99 18.71 8.09 -9.89
CA PRO A 99 20.12 8.44 -9.80
C PRO A 99 20.67 8.04 -8.41
N SER A 100 21.72 7.20 -8.41
CA SER A 100 22.30 6.68 -7.18
C SER A 100 23.05 7.79 -6.44
N ARG A 101 22.61 8.08 -5.21
CA ARG A 101 23.29 8.97 -4.25
C ARG A 101 23.44 8.24 -2.92
N ASP A 102 22.65 8.63 -1.92
CA ASP A 102 22.67 8.08 -0.57
C ASP A 102 21.90 6.75 -0.45
N ILE A 103 20.98 6.53 -1.39
CA ILE A 103 20.09 5.37 -1.43
C ILE A 103 20.18 4.77 -2.83
N THR A 104 20.51 3.48 -2.91
CA THR A 104 20.37 2.73 -4.16
C THR A 104 19.01 2.04 -4.14
N ALA A 105 18.06 2.62 -4.85
CA ALA A 105 16.77 1.98 -5.08
C ALA A 105 16.64 1.50 -6.52
N ALA A 106 15.87 0.45 -6.74
CA ALA A 106 15.48 -0.03 -8.06
C ALA A 106 14.13 -0.74 -7.97
N TRP A 107 13.36 -0.63 -9.04
CA TRP A 107 12.16 -1.43 -9.26
C TRP A 107 12.29 -2.19 -10.58
N ALA A 108 11.87 -3.45 -10.57
CA ALA A 108 11.75 -4.28 -11.75
C ALA A 108 10.42 -5.04 -11.70
N GLY A 109 9.80 -5.22 -12.87
CA GLY A 109 8.51 -5.89 -12.97
C GLY A 109 8.41 -6.78 -14.19
N SER A 110 7.40 -7.65 -14.20
CA SER A 110 7.07 -8.45 -15.40
C SER A 110 6.29 -7.61 -16.42
N ALA A 111 5.27 -6.87 -15.98
CA ALA A 111 4.56 -5.90 -16.79
C ALA A 111 3.97 -4.75 -15.96
N LEU A 112 3.97 -3.55 -16.54
CA LEU A 112 3.21 -2.38 -16.07
C LEU A 112 2.18 -2.02 -17.13
N VAL A 113 0.90 -2.06 -16.77
CA VAL A 113 -0.22 -1.68 -17.63
C VAL A 113 -0.73 -0.32 -17.16
N LEU A 114 -0.79 0.67 -18.05
CA LEU A 114 -1.42 1.97 -17.83
C LEU A 114 -2.72 2.05 -18.61
N GLY A 115 -3.77 2.60 -18.02
CA GLY A 115 -5.11 2.68 -18.59
C GLY A 115 -6.01 1.52 -18.20
N GLY A 116 -7.18 1.44 -18.82
CA GLY A 116 -8.28 0.59 -18.41
C GLY A 116 -9.47 0.65 -19.36
N SER A 117 -10.60 0.12 -18.91
CA SER A 117 -11.89 0.24 -19.58
C SER A 117 -12.42 1.67 -19.55
N TRP A 118 -13.29 2.06 -20.47
CA TRP A 118 -13.85 3.43 -20.47
C TRP A 118 -14.50 3.86 -19.15
N LEU A 119 -15.06 2.92 -18.39
CA LEU A 119 -15.59 3.16 -17.06
C LEU A 119 -14.49 3.57 -16.07
N ASP A 120 -13.30 2.96 -16.14
CA ASP A 120 -12.17 3.30 -15.28
C ASP A 120 -11.73 4.75 -15.53
N TRP A 121 -11.66 5.14 -16.81
CA TRP A 121 -11.28 6.49 -17.22
C TRP A 121 -12.28 7.57 -16.75
N THR A 122 -13.58 7.25 -16.69
CA THR A 122 -14.60 8.21 -16.24
C THR A 122 -14.68 8.34 -14.72
N HIS A 123 -14.36 7.28 -13.97
CA HIS A 123 -14.62 7.25 -12.52
C HIS A 123 -13.38 7.44 -11.63
N GLN A 124 -12.21 6.96 -12.03
CA GLN A 124 -11.11 6.72 -11.07
C GLN A 124 -9.77 7.36 -11.46
N GLY A 125 -9.73 8.16 -12.52
CA GLY A 125 -8.48 8.75 -13.02
C GLY A 125 -7.69 7.74 -13.87
N LEU A 126 -6.37 7.95 -14.00
CA LEU A 126 -5.53 7.01 -14.77
C LEU A 126 -5.26 5.76 -13.92
N ALA A 127 -5.87 4.64 -14.31
CA ALA A 127 -5.58 3.35 -13.70
C ALA A 127 -4.19 2.84 -14.10
N PHE A 128 -3.54 2.12 -13.19
CA PHE A 128 -2.37 1.32 -13.48
C PHE A 128 -2.49 -0.06 -12.84
N THR A 129 -1.83 -1.04 -13.44
CA THR A 129 -1.75 -2.39 -12.89
C THR A 129 -0.35 -2.94 -13.12
N LEU A 130 0.30 -3.37 -12.05
CA LEU A 130 1.49 -4.19 -12.11
C LEU A 130 1.05 -5.65 -12.22
N LYS A 131 1.42 -6.34 -13.30
CA LYS A 131 1.05 -7.75 -13.54
C LYS A 131 2.28 -8.64 -13.48
N GLY A 132 2.13 -9.79 -12.82
CA GLY A 132 3.22 -10.74 -12.61
C GLY A 132 4.23 -10.23 -11.59
N ARG A 133 5.34 -10.96 -11.43
CA ARG A 133 6.33 -10.70 -10.39
C ARG A 133 6.88 -9.28 -10.49
N GLN A 134 6.80 -8.58 -9.36
CA GLN A 134 7.34 -7.24 -9.13
C GLN A 134 8.34 -7.34 -7.99
N ALA A 135 9.43 -6.61 -8.10
CA ALA A 135 10.41 -6.45 -7.05
C ALA A 135 10.83 -4.99 -6.96
N PHE A 136 10.70 -4.42 -5.77
CA PHE A 136 11.34 -3.17 -5.40
C PHE A 136 12.43 -3.48 -4.39
N ARG A 137 13.63 -2.92 -4.60
CA ARG A 137 14.74 -3.06 -3.67
C ARG A 137 15.32 -1.70 -3.36
N SER A 138 15.56 -1.44 -2.08
CA SER A 138 16.25 -0.25 -1.59
C SER A 138 17.43 -0.68 -0.73
N VAL A 139 18.59 -0.08 -0.96
CA VAL A 139 19.83 -0.37 -0.25
C VAL A 139 20.42 0.94 0.26
N THR A 140 20.61 1.01 1.57
CA THR A 140 21.39 2.02 2.28
C THR A 140 22.61 1.34 2.93
N PRO A 141 23.58 2.09 3.50
CA PRO A 141 24.74 1.49 4.15
C PRO A 141 24.40 0.44 5.22
N ASP A 142 23.32 0.66 5.97
CA ASP A 142 22.96 -0.17 7.12
C ASP A 142 21.75 -1.08 6.90
N LEU A 143 20.99 -0.87 5.81
CA LEU A 143 19.71 -1.53 5.59
C LEU A 143 19.46 -1.86 4.12
N THR A 144 19.13 -3.12 3.86
CA THR A 144 18.54 -3.57 2.60
C THR A 144 17.06 -3.89 2.83
N LEU A 145 16.18 -3.28 2.05
CA LEU A 145 14.76 -3.58 2.00
C LEU A 145 14.42 -4.15 0.63
N THR A 146 13.73 -5.29 0.59
CA THR A 146 13.18 -5.85 -0.64
C THR A 146 11.70 -6.08 -0.47
N LEU A 147 10.89 -5.52 -1.36
CA LEU A 147 9.46 -5.73 -1.44
C LEU A 147 9.16 -6.48 -2.73
N THR A 148 8.43 -7.58 -2.64
CA THR A 148 7.97 -8.35 -3.80
C THR A 148 6.46 -8.52 -3.77
N THR A 149 5.83 -8.51 -4.93
CA THR A 149 4.39 -8.72 -5.09
C THR A 149 4.10 -9.22 -6.50
N ASP A 150 3.03 -9.99 -6.69
CA ASP A 150 2.66 -10.52 -8.01
C ASP A 150 1.64 -9.64 -8.74
N THR A 151 0.82 -8.89 -8.01
CA THR A 151 -0.19 -8.06 -8.63
C THR A 151 -0.52 -6.88 -7.73
N LEU A 152 -0.48 -5.70 -8.32
CA LEU A 152 -0.84 -4.45 -7.66
C LEU A 152 -1.70 -3.64 -8.62
N HIS A 153 -2.88 -3.25 -8.15
CA HIS A 153 -3.81 -2.40 -8.88
C HIS A 153 -3.87 -1.05 -8.22
N GLY A 154 -3.87 0.03 -9.01
CA GLY A 154 -3.97 1.35 -8.46
C GLY A 154 -4.46 2.39 -9.45
N PHE A 155 -4.59 3.61 -8.97
CA PHE A 155 -5.02 4.74 -9.77
C PHE A 155 -4.36 6.03 -9.31
N PHE A 156 -4.07 6.89 -10.28
CA PHE A 156 -3.60 8.25 -10.06
C PHE A 156 -4.80 9.18 -9.92
N LEU A 157 -4.96 9.78 -8.74
CA LEU A 157 -5.96 10.82 -8.52
C LEU A 157 -5.44 12.18 -8.97
N ASN A 158 -6.35 13.03 -9.45
CA ASN A 158 -6.03 14.42 -9.84
C ASN A 158 -5.41 15.26 -8.72
N SER A 159 -5.53 14.82 -7.46
CA SER A 159 -4.92 15.46 -6.29
C SER A 159 -3.41 15.17 -6.14
N GLY A 160 -2.80 14.38 -7.05
CA GLY A 160 -1.42 13.91 -6.91
C GLY A 160 -1.26 12.76 -5.91
N LYS A 161 -2.38 12.20 -5.45
CA LYS A 161 -2.42 11.01 -4.61
C LYS A 161 -2.49 9.76 -5.47
N ILE A 162 -1.82 8.71 -5.04
CA ILE A 162 -1.82 7.40 -5.67
C ILE A 162 -2.47 6.44 -4.68
N HIS A 163 -3.53 5.77 -5.10
CA HIS A 163 -4.10 4.67 -4.34
C HIS A 163 -3.73 3.37 -5.01
N PHE A 164 -3.38 2.36 -4.22
CA PHE A 164 -3.09 1.04 -4.74
C PHE A 164 -3.45 -0.06 -3.75
N SER A 165 -3.63 -1.26 -4.26
CA SER A 165 -3.99 -2.43 -3.48
C SER A 165 -3.40 -3.69 -4.12
N GLY A 166 -3.18 -4.71 -3.31
CA GLY A 166 -2.66 -5.99 -3.77
C GLY A 166 -3.14 -7.12 -2.86
N ALA A 167 -3.17 -8.34 -3.42
CA ALA A 167 -3.58 -9.52 -2.69
C ALA A 167 -2.51 -9.95 -1.66
N SER A 168 -1.24 -9.86 -2.04
CA SER A 168 -0.12 -10.21 -1.19
C SER A 168 1.13 -9.41 -1.53
N ALA A 169 1.97 -9.20 -0.53
CA ALA A 169 3.32 -8.70 -0.71
C ALA A 169 4.25 -9.35 0.31
N HIS A 170 5.47 -9.66 -0.11
CA HIS A 170 6.50 -10.20 0.74
C HIS A 170 7.61 -9.16 0.89
N LEU A 171 7.88 -8.77 2.13
CA LEU A 171 8.84 -7.76 2.53
C LEU A 171 9.99 -8.45 3.29
N THR A 172 11.20 -8.27 2.81
CA THR A 172 12.41 -8.64 3.56
C THR A 172 13.19 -7.40 3.94
N ALA A 173 13.65 -7.38 5.18
CA ALA A 173 14.52 -6.36 5.72
C ALA A 173 15.78 -7.02 6.27
N GLN A 174 16.92 -6.57 5.79
CA GLN A 174 18.23 -7.02 6.24
C GLN A 174 19.00 -5.82 6.79
N LYS A 175 19.25 -5.80 8.10
CA LYS A 175 20.08 -4.80 8.77
C LYS A 175 21.45 -5.40 9.04
N ASN A 176 22.50 -4.81 8.48
CA ASN A 176 23.87 -5.35 8.49
C ASN A 176 23.93 -6.82 7.98
N LEU A 177 24.95 -7.59 8.36
CA LEU A 177 25.09 -9.01 7.98
C LEU A 177 24.35 -9.98 8.94
N HIS A 178 23.61 -9.48 9.94
CA HIS A 178 23.20 -10.30 11.08
C HIS A 178 21.70 -10.33 11.36
N ILE A 179 20.95 -9.28 10.99
CA ILE A 179 19.51 -9.22 11.31
C ILE A 179 18.75 -9.33 10.02
N PHE A 180 17.99 -10.41 9.90
CA PHE A 180 17.11 -10.67 8.77
C PHE A 180 15.68 -10.83 9.28
N THR A 181 14.77 -10.10 8.66
CA THR A 181 13.35 -10.08 9.00
C THR A 181 12.57 -10.29 7.71
N GLU A 182 11.66 -11.25 7.74
CA GLU A 182 10.74 -11.54 6.64
C GLU A 182 9.32 -11.30 7.12
N MET A 183 8.52 -10.67 6.27
CA MET A 183 7.15 -10.31 6.54
C MET A 183 6.30 -10.52 5.30
N ASP A 184 5.19 -11.22 5.46
CA ASP A 184 4.15 -11.40 4.46
C ASP A 184 2.96 -10.53 4.82
N LEU A 185 2.53 -9.71 3.87
CA LEU A 185 1.31 -8.91 3.96
C LEU A 185 0.24 -9.55 3.07
N THR A 186 -0.98 -9.64 3.58
CA THR A 186 -2.13 -10.12 2.80
C THR A 186 -3.26 -9.09 2.80
N GLY A 187 -3.93 -8.98 1.64
CA GLY A 187 -5.05 -8.07 1.42
C GLY A 187 -4.71 -6.62 1.77
N PHE A 188 -3.65 -6.06 1.17
CA PHE A 188 -3.19 -4.73 1.51
C PHE A 188 -3.78 -3.65 0.60
N THR A 189 -3.97 -2.47 1.18
CA THR A 189 -4.32 -1.23 0.50
C THR A 189 -3.35 -0.15 0.94
N ALA A 190 -3.01 0.77 0.06
CA ALA A 190 -2.10 1.84 0.36
C ALA A 190 -2.47 3.12 -0.40
N GLN A 191 -2.07 4.23 0.18
CA GLN A 191 -2.20 5.54 -0.39
C GLN A 191 -0.86 6.25 -0.23
N SER A 192 -0.28 6.71 -1.33
CA SER A 192 0.91 7.56 -1.32
C SER A 192 0.62 8.93 -1.91
N TRP A 193 1.39 9.92 -1.49
CA TRP A 193 1.31 11.27 -2.05
C TRP A 193 2.65 11.96 -1.95
N VAL A 194 2.89 12.88 -2.89
CA VAL A 194 4.13 13.65 -2.97
C VAL A 194 3.78 15.12 -3.23
N LYS A 195 4.30 16.02 -2.41
CA LYS A 195 4.27 17.47 -2.57
C LYS A 195 5.71 17.98 -2.64
N PRO A 196 6.34 18.02 -3.83
CA PRO A 196 7.78 18.27 -3.96
C PRO A 196 8.26 19.58 -3.33
N SER A 197 7.41 20.61 -3.35
CA SER A 197 7.68 21.96 -2.84
C SER A 197 7.29 22.18 -1.37
N ALA A 198 6.98 21.12 -0.62
CA ALA A 198 6.59 21.20 0.78
C ALA A 198 7.68 21.86 1.66
N GLY A 199 7.24 22.74 2.57
CA GLY A 199 8.12 23.36 3.57
C GLY A 199 8.51 22.43 4.72
N PRO A 200 9.37 22.89 5.67
CA PRO A 200 9.87 22.08 6.79
C PRO A 200 8.80 21.48 7.71
N THR A 201 7.65 22.13 7.82
CA THR A 201 6.53 21.68 8.66
C THR A 201 5.45 20.95 7.86
N GLU A 202 5.59 20.89 6.54
CA GLU A 202 4.62 20.29 5.66
C GLU A 202 5.05 18.89 5.25
N THR A 203 4.08 18.00 5.05
CA THR A 203 4.36 16.67 4.51
C THR A 203 4.79 16.78 3.05
N ARG A 204 6.01 16.33 2.77
CA ARG A 204 6.59 16.27 1.43
C ARG A 204 6.29 14.94 0.75
N THR A 205 6.44 13.84 1.48
CA THR A 205 6.11 12.49 1.01
C THR A 205 5.32 11.82 2.10
N GLY A 206 4.25 11.12 1.74
CA GLY A 206 3.50 10.32 2.71
C GLY A 206 3.05 9.00 2.14
N LEU A 207 2.88 8.04 3.04
CA LEU A 207 2.40 6.70 2.77
C LEU A 207 1.47 6.29 3.90
N ARG A 208 0.26 5.87 3.54
CA ARG A 208 -0.61 5.08 4.40
C ARG A 208 -0.69 3.67 3.83
N LEU A 209 -0.55 2.66 4.65
CA LEU A 209 -0.63 1.25 4.29
C LEU A 209 -1.53 0.57 5.31
N SER A 210 -2.54 -0.16 4.84
CA SER A 210 -3.37 -1.00 5.67
C SER A 210 -3.35 -2.43 5.13
N ALA A 211 -3.20 -3.44 5.98
CA ALA A 211 -3.19 -4.85 5.58
C ALA A 211 -4.05 -5.68 6.53
N LYS A 212 -4.72 -6.71 5.99
CA LYS A 212 -5.60 -7.57 6.78
C LYS A 212 -4.83 -8.47 7.72
N HIS A 213 -3.80 -9.13 7.18
CA HIS A 213 -2.90 -9.96 7.97
C HIS A 213 -1.44 -9.66 7.62
N LEU A 214 -0.61 -9.67 8.65
CA LEU A 214 0.82 -9.58 8.60
C LEU A 214 1.39 -10.80 9.35
N SER A 215 2.24 -11.57 8.70
CA SER A 215 2.89 -12.74 9.30
C SER A 215 4.37 -12.73 8.99
N GLY A 216 5.20 -13.38 9.81
CA GLY A 216 6.61 -13.58 9.48
C GLY A 216 7.53 -13.59 10.68
N SER A 217 8.78 -13.95 10.45
CA SER A 217 9.80 -14.06 11.48
C SER A 217 10.40 -12.69 11.79
N GLY A 218 10.41 -12.32 13.08
CA GLY A 218 11.07 -11.10 13.55
C GLY A 218 10.13 -9.92 13.76
N LEU A 219 8.81 -10.16 13.81
CA LEU A 219 7.81 -9.10 13.94
C LEU A 219 7.91 -8.31 15.25
N LEU A 220 8.48 -8.88 16.32
CA LEU A 220 8.87 -8.20 17.55
C LEU A 220 9.95 -9.04 18.23
N ALA A 221 11.23 -8.63 18.17
CA ALA A 221 12.34 -9.35 18.84
C ALA A 221 12.37 -10.88 18.56
N GLY A 222 12.04 -11.31 17.34
CA GLY A 222 12.01 -12.74 16.98
C GLY A 222 10.66 -13.44 17.16
N TRP A 223 9.61 -12.73 17.59
CA TRP A 223 8.24 -13.26 17.55
C TRP A 223 7.82 -13.58 16.11
N SER A 224 7.18 -14.75 15.93
CA SER A 224 6.77 -15.31 14.64
C SER A 224 5.25 -15.45 14.51
N GLY A 225 4.48 -14.64 15.22
CA GLY A 225 3.02 -14.72 15.18
C GLY A 225 2.40 -13.88 14.06
N THR A 226 1.07 -13.98 13.96
CA THR A 226 0.27 -13.24 13.01
C THR A 226 -0.32 -12.00 13.67
N VAL A 227 -0.29 -10.88 12.96
CA VAL A 227 -0.92 -9.62 13.33
C VAL A 227 -2.04 -9.35 12.34
N ASP A 228 -3.19 -8.96 12.85
CA ASP A 228 -4.34 -8.58 12.07
C ASP A 228 -4.52 -7.05 12.07
N ASP A 229 -5.23 -6.55 11.06
CA ASP A 229 -5.64 -5.15 10.93
C ASP A 229 -4.47 -4.16 11.10
N LEU A 230 -3.37 -4.41 10.39
CA LEU A 230 -2.23 -3.50 10.32
C LEU A 230 -2.67 -2.19 9.66
N ASP A 231 -2.46 -1.04 10.29
CA ASP A 231 -2.59 0.29 9.69
C ASP A 231 -1.38 1.14 10.04
N ILE A 232 -0.61 1.54 9.03
CA ILE A 232 0.59 2.35 9.14
C ILE A 232 0.35 3.66 8.40
N ALA A 233 0.61 4.78 9.06
CA ALA A 233 0.66 6.09 8.42
C ALA A 233 2.02 6.75 8.73
N VAL A 234 2.83 6.90 7.69
CA VAL A 234 4.16 7.52 7.76
C VAL A 234 4.23 8.71 6.81
N SER A 235 4.88 9.78 7.25
CA SER A 235 5.19 10.92 6.42
C SER A 235 6.60 11.44 6.65
N LEU A 236 7.18 12.00 5.59
CA LEU A 236 8.44 12.70 5.60
C LEU A 236 8.17 14.18 5.39
N ALA A 237 8.58 15.00 6.35
CA ALA A 237 8.44 16.44 6.29
C ALA A 237 9.48 17.04 5.35
N GLY A 238 9.13 18.13 4.66
CA GLY A 238 10.04 18.81 3.74
C GLY A 238 11.25 19.41 4.44
N THR A 239 12.11 20.08 3.68
CA THR A 239 13.26 20.82 4.20
C THR A 239 13.15 22.29 3.77
N GLN A 240 14.03 23.16 4.27
CA GLN A 240 14.05 24.56 3.85
C GLN A 240 14.36 24.70 2.35
N ASN A 241 15.23 23.84 1.83
CA ASN A 241 15.50 23.76 0.40
C ASN A 241 14.40 22.99 -0.34
N ARG A 242 13.39 23.74 -0.84
CA ARG A 242 12.24 23.19 -1.60
C ARG A 242 12.63 22.50 -2.92
N HIS A 243 13.83 22.74 -3.42
CA HIS A 243 14.36 22.14 -4.66
C HIS A 243 15.26 20.92 -4.42
N SER A 244 15.43 20.49 -3.17
CA SER A 244 16.18 19.29 -2.84
C SER A 244 15.57 18.04 -3.50
N SER A 245 16.39 17.04 -3.79
CA SER A 245 15.90 15.78 -4.39
C SER A 245 14.97 15.02 -3.43
N LEU A 246 13.90 14.42 -3.97
CA LEU A 246 13.03 13.49 -3.23
C LEU A 246 13.71 12.15 -2.89
N VAL A 247 14.86 11.87 -3.50
CA VAL A 247 15.59 10.59 -3.32
C VAL A 247 16.75 10.73 -2.32
N SER A 248 17.07 11.95 -1.88
CA SER A 248 18.12 12.16 -0.87
C SER A 248 17.51 12.35 0.51
N MET A 249 18.15 11.74 1.53
CA MET A 249 17.75 11.92 2.93
C MET A 249 17.82 13.38 3.39
N SER A 250 18.76 14.16 2.82
CA SER A 250 18.88 15.60 3.07
C SER A 250 17.68 16.43 2.59
N GLY A 251 16.83 15.84 1.74
CA GLY A 251 15.59 16.44 1.25
C GLY A 251 14.46 16.48 2.27
N TYR A 252 14.70 15.98 3.49
CA TYR A 252 13.70 15.82 4.54
C TYR A 252 14.22 16.35 5.87
N SER A 253 13.35 16.96 6.67
CA SER A 253 13.69 17.44 8.02
C SER A 253 13.26 16.51 9.13
N ALA A 254 12.19 15.74 8.92
CA ALA A 254 11.66 14.82 9.93
C ALA A 254 10.95 13.63 9.28
N LEU A 255 11.02 12.50 9.96
CA LEU A 255 10.15 11.35 9.76
C LEU A 255 9.08 11.36 10.86
N LEU A 256 7.82 11.33 10.42
CA LEU A 256 6.65 11.32 11.27
C LEU A 256 5.93 9.97 11.07
N LEU A 257 6.02 9.10 12.07
CA LEU A 257 5.14 7.96 12.17
C LEU A 257 3.89 8.41 12.91
N GLN A 258 2.82 8.71 12.18
CA GLN A 258 1.58 9.19 12.77
C GLN A 258 0.94 8.10 13.63
N HIS A 259 0.91 6.88 13.10
CA HIS A 259 0.53 5.67 13.80
C HIS A 259 1.04 4.43 13.06
N CYS A 260 1.22 3.35 13.80
CA CYS A 260 1.52 2.00 13.33
C CYS A 260 0.73 1.09 14.27
N ARG A 261 -0.50 0.83 13.86
CA ARG A 261 -1.49 0.10 14.62
C ARG A 261 -1.54 -1.35 14.13
N ALA A 262 -1.61 -2.27 15.08
CA ALA A 262 -1.58 -3.70 14.85
C ALA A 262 -2.42 -4.41 15.93
N SER A 263 -3.25 -5.36 15.54
CA SER A 263 -4.00 -6.20 16.47
C SER A 263 -3.36 -7.59 16.55
N ILE A 264 -3.08 -8.08 17.76
CA ILE A 264 -2.56 -9.44 17.92
C ILE A 264 -3.76 -10.35 18.20
N HIS A 265 -4.14 -11.19 17.24
CA HIS A 265 -5.30 -12.08 17.41
C HIS A 265 -4.89 -13.41 18.05
N ARG A 266 -5.46 -13.73 19.22
CA ARG A 266 -5.33 -15.07 19.81
C ARG A 266 -6.52 -15.38 20.73
N GLN A 267 -7.25 -16.47 20.43
CA GLN A 267 -8.24 -17.09 21.32
C GLN A 267 -9.19 -16.06 21.97
N ASP A 268 -9.95 -15.33 21.15
CA ASP A 268 -10.94 -14.30 21.55
C ASP A 268 -10.39 -13.01 22.18
N ARG A 269 -9.07 -12.87 22.30
CA ARG A 269 -8.40 -11.63 22.75
C ARG A 269 -7.74 -10.92 21.57
N ASN A 270 -7.93 -9.61 21.49
CA ASN A 270 -7.45 -8.75 20.40
C ASN A 270 -6.75 -7.49 20.93
N PRO A 271 -5.67 -7.61 21.73
CA PRO A 271 -4.92 -6.43 22.12
C PRO A 271 -4.43 -5.69 20.88
N THR A 272 -4.60 -4.38 20.93
CA THR A 272 -4.12 -3.49 19.89
C THR A 272 -2.88 -2.77 20.40
N ILE A 273 -1.83 -2.78 19.60
CA ILE A 273 -0.63 -1.97 19.79
C ILE A 273 -0.66 -0.84 18.77
N ASP A 274 -0.35 0.38 19.21
CA ASP A 274 -0.16 1.54 18.33
C ASP A 274 1.18 2.22 18.64
N LEU A 275 2.01 2.41 17.62
CA LEU A 275 3.27 3.12 17.72
C LEU A 275 3.22 4.43 16.92
N SER A 276 3.53 5.54 17.57
CA SER A 276 3.71 6.84 16.92
C SER A 276 5.10 7.38 17.21
N ALA A 277 5.70 8.13 16.28
CA ALA A 277 7.04 8.68 16.46
C ALA A 277 7.27 9.96 15.66
N ARG A 278 8.16 10.81 16.18
CA ARG A 278 8.70 11.96 15.47
C ARG A 278 10.21 11.92 15.59
N LEU A 279 10.86 11.68 14.46
CA LEU A 279 12.31 11.52 14.35
C LEU A 279 12.87 12.63 13.44
N SER A 280 13.95 13.25 13.86
CA SER A 280 14.64 14.31 13.11
C SER A 280 15.56 13.66 12.08
N MET A 281 15.46 14.07 10.82
CA MET A 281 16.33 13.57 9.75
C MET A 281 17.61 14.41 9.67
N PRO A 282 18.76 13.83 9.25
CA PRO A 282 18.95 12.45 8.79
C PRO A 282 19.25 11.46 9.92
N ASN A 283 19.57 11.93 11.12
CA ASN A 283 20.09 11.09 12.19
C ASN A 283 19.03 10.16 12.80
N LEU A 284 17.73 10.41 12.59
CA LEU A 284 16.63 9.66 13.18
C LEU A 284 16.58 9.75 14.72
N ASP A 285 16.96 10.89 15.28
CA ASP A 285 16.85 11.18 16.72
C ASP A 285 15.48 11.77 17.04
N GLY A 286 14.86 11.34 18.14
CA GLY A 286 13.60 11.91 18.58
C GLY A 286 12.87 11.07 19.60
N THR A 287 11.55 11.08 19.53
CA THR A 287 10.69 10.39 20.49
C THR A 287 9.66 9.52 19.78
N ALA A 288 9.38 8.39 20.40
CA ALA A 288 8.31 7.49 20.04
C ALA A 288 7.37 7.31 21.24
N THR A 289 6.10 7.03 20.96
CA THR A 289 5.09 6.69 21.95
C THR A 289 4.46 5.39 21.54
N LEU A 290 4.64 4.38 22.39
CA LEU A 290 3.97 3.09 22.28
C LEU A 290 2.68 3.14 23.12
N ARG A 291 1.56 2.80 22.50
CA ARG A 291 0.25 2.68 23.15
C ARG A 291 -0.19 1.22 23.11
N ILE A 292 -0.57 0.69 24.26
CA ILE A 292 -1.08 -0.67 24.39
C ILE A 292 -2.53 -0.56 24.86
N PHE A 293 -3.46 -0.92 23.98
CA PHE A 293 -4.87 -1.05 24.30
C PHE A 293 -5.14 -2.47 24.80
N GLN A 294 -6.12 -2.62 25.69
CA GLN A 294 -6.42 -3.92 26.32
C GLN A 294 -5.15 -4.53 26.91
N TRP A 295 -4.39 -3.72 27.63
CA TRP A 295 -3.05 -4.09 28.12
C TRP A 295 -3.07 -5.33 29.00
N HIS A 296 -4.19 -5.60 29.68
CA HIS A 296 -4.36 -6.80 30.49
C HIS A 296 -4.37 -8.05 29.62
N ASP A 297 -5.13 -8.05 28.52
CA ASP A 297 -5.12 -9.13 27.53
C ASP A 297 -3.73 -9.29 26.89
N ALA A 298 -3.06 -8.18 26.60
CA ALA A 298 -1.68 -8.20 26.10
C ALA A 298 -0.70 -8.82 27.12
N ALA A 299 -0.85 -8.51 28.41
CA ALA A 299 -0.03 -9.06 29.49
C ALA A 299 -0.22 -10.56 29.65
N HIS A 300 -1.47 -11.04 29.64
CA HIS A 300 -1.76 -12.47 29.58
C HIS A 300 -1.10 -13.13 28.37
N LEU A 301 -1.21 -12.54 27.19
CA LEU A 301 -0.61 -13.08 25.97
C LEU A 301 0.92 -13.14 26.02
N LEU A 302 1.56 -12.18 26.69
CA LEU A 302 2.99 -12.19 26.95
C LEU A 302 3.40 -13.33 27.89
N LEU A 303 2.62 -13.57 28.95
CA LEU A 303 2.87 -14.63 29.93
C LEU A 303 2.56 -16.03 29.39
N GLU A 304 1.56 -16.18 28.53
CA GLU A 304 1.16 -17.46 27.90
C GLU A 304 2.06 -17.86 26.72
N SER A 305 2.95 -16.98 26.27
CA SER A 305 3.85 -17.23 25.15
C SER A 305 5.26 -17.54 25.68
N PRO A 306 5.72 -18.81 25.67
CA PRO A 306 7.03 -19.18 26.19
C PRO A 306 8.18 -18.40 25.55
N ILE A 307 8.04 -18.09 24.24
CA ILE A 307 9.03 -17.31 23.48
C ILE A 307 9.12 -15.89 24.04
N LEU A 308 7.98 -15.20 24.20
CA LEU A 308 7.96 -13.83 24.71
C LEU A 308 8.34 -13.78 26.19
N GLN A 309 7.86 -14.74 26.97
CA GLN A 309 8.20 -14.88 28.38
C GLN A 309 9.72 -15.03 28.58
N SER A 310 10.39 -15.85 27.76
CA SER A 310 11.85 -16.06 27.85
C SER A 310 12.68 -14.79 27.63
N GLN A 311 12.11 -13.77 26.98
CA GLN A 311 12.77 -12.49 26.73
C GLN A 311 12.59 -11.48 27.87
N LEU A 312 11.68 -11.75 28.79
CA LEU A 312 11.41 -10.90 29.95
C LEU A 312 12.34 -11.29 31.11
N PRO A 313 12.92 -10.33 31.84
CA PRO A 313 13.65 -10.62 33.07
C PRO A 313 12.77 -11.41 34.05
N PRO A 314 13.28 -12.44 34.77
CA PRO A 314 12.47 -13.29 35.65
C PRO A 314 11.62 -12.51 36.66
N LYS A 315 12.20 -11.48 37.28
CA LYS A 315 11.49 -10.59 38.22
C LYS A 315 10.29 -9.88 37.58
N PHE A 316 10.41 -9.50 36.30
CA PHE A 316 9.31 -8.88 35.56
C PHE A 316 8.19 -9.88 35.29
N GLN A 317 8.53 -11.14 35.03
CA GLN A 317 7.53 -12.20 34.83
C GLN A 317 6.73 -12.44 36.11
N GLU A 318 7.40 -12.51 37.27
CA GLU A 318 6.74 -12.70 38.57
C GLU A 318 5.81 -11.53 38.91
N GLU A 319 6.29 -10.29 38.76
CA GLU A 319 5.49 -9.08 39.01
C GLU A 319 4.30 -8.98 38.05
N LEU A 320 4.50 -9.28 36.77
CA LEU A 320 3.43 -9.27 35.77
C LEU A 320 2.39 -10.38 36.03
N ALA A 321 2.83 -11.58 36.42
CA ALA A 321 1.94 -12.70 36.74
C ALA A 321 1.10 -12.41 37.98
N ALA A 322 1.70 -11.90 39.05
CA ALA A 322 0.97 -11.48 40.26
C ALA A 322 -0.08 -10.42 39.92
N PHE A 323 0.28 -9.42 39.10
CA PHE A 323 -0.62 -8.34 38.71
C PHE A 323 -1.78 -8.80 37.83
N VAL A 324 -1.51 -9.73 36.92
CA VAL A 324 -2.54 -10.33 36.08
C VAL A 324 -3.53 -11.17 36.91
N GLN A 325 -3.05 -11.88 37.94
CA GLN A 325 -3.88 -12.69 38.83
C GLN A 325 -4.70 -11.85 39.83
N ASP A 326 -4.14 -10.76 40.38
CA ASP A 326 -4.85 -9.86 41.30
C ASP A 326 -5.89 -8.98 40.58
N GLY A 327 -5.63 -8.64 39.32
CA GLY A 327 -6.49 -7.79 38.49
C GLY A 327 -7.85 -8.39 38.16
N ASP A 328 -8.00 -9.72 38.16
CA ASP A 328 -9.29 -10.40 37.95
C ASP A 328 -10.29 -10.15 39.10
N SER A 329 -9.81 -9.72 40.27
CA SER A 329 -10.63 -9.48 41.46
C SER A 329 -11.11 -8.01 41.59
N SER A 330 -10.57 -7.08 40.80
CA SER A 330 -10.80 -5.65 40.98
C SER A 330 -11.56 -5.03 39.81
N ALA A 331 -12.88 -4.90 39.98
CA ALA A 331 -13.84 -4.30 39.04
C ALA A 331 -13.63 -2.80 38.70
N SER A 332 -12.48 -2.21 39.03
CA SER A 332 -12.31 -0.74 39.12
C SER A 332 -11.42 -0.10 38.05
N TYR A 333 -10.80 -0.85 37.13
CA TYR A 333 -10.18 -0.22 35.96
C TYR A 333 -11.11 -0.29 34.74
N PRO A 334 -11.46 0.84 34.09
CA PRO A 334 -12.18 0.77 32.84
C PRO A 334 -11.29 0.04 31.84
N ARG A 335 -11.73 -1.15 31.38
CA ARG A 335 -11.07 -2.07 30.43
C ARG A 335 -10.68 -1.45 29.06
N GLY A 336 -10.63 -0.12 28.94
CA GLY A 336 -10.40 0.61 27.69
C GLY A 336 -9.36 1.73 27.73
N ARG A 337 -8.73 2.07 28.88
CA ARG A 337 -7.67 3.10 28.87
C ARG A 337 -6.33 2.52 28.40
N PRO A 338 -5.70 3.09 27.36
CA PRO A 338 -4.42 2.58 26.87
C PRO A 338 -3.26 2.95 27.81
N ILE A 339 -2.29 2.05 27.94
CA ILE A 339 -1.00 2.36 28.54
C ILE A 339 -0.18 3.13 27.52
N MET A 340 0.40 4.27 27.91
CA MET A 340 1.26 5.09 27.05
C MET A 340 2.70 5.10 27.56
N LEU A 341 3.62 4.66 26.69
CA LEU A 341 5.04 4.49 27.00
C LEU A 341 5.88 5.39 26.09
N PRO A 342 6.47 6.47 26.63
CA PRO A 342 7.42 7.27 25.88
C PRO A 342 8.75 6.54 25.75
N ILE A 343 9.27 6.48 24.52
CA ILE A 343 10.53 5.84 24.15
C ILE A 343 11.39 6.90 23.49
N ASP A 344 12.62 7.08 23.98
CA ASP A 344 13.57 7.96 23.32
C ASP A 344 14.25 7.18 22.20
N VAL A 345 14.42 7.81 21.04
CA VAL A 345 15.05 7.18 19.88
C VAL A 345 16.34 7.94 19.58
N HIS A 346 17.45 7.22 19.60
CA HIS A 346 18.76 7.76 19.26
C HIS A 346 19.29 6.98 18.07
N GLN A 347 19.61 7.68 17.00
CA GLN A 347 20.12 7.10 15.76
C GLN A 347 19.23 5.97 15.21
N GLY A 348 17.92 6.20 15.22
CA GLY A 348 16.91 5.22 14.78
C GLY A 348 16.77 3.99 15.68
N THR A 349 17.44 3.96 16.84
CA THR A 349 17.37 2.85 17.80
C THR A 349 16.63 3.29 19.06
N PRO A 350 15.60 2.56 19.51
CA PRO A 350 14.93 2.88 20.76
C PRO A 350 15.88 2.65 21.94
N THR A 351 15.96 3.65 22.83
CA THR A 351 16.75 3.57 24.06
C THR A 351 15.82 3.28 25.24
N PHE A 352 15.87 2.04 25.71
CA PHE A 352 15.19 1.61 26.93
C PHE A 352 16.17 1.75 28.09
N GLY A 353 16.02 2.79 28.91
CA GLY A 353 16.68 2.81 30.21
C GLY A 353 16.07 1.74 31.11
N ASN A 354 16.88 1.00 31.89
CA ASN A 354 16.38 0.03 32.88
C ASN A 354 15.35 0.64 33.85
N THR A 355 15.47 1.94 34.14
CA THR A 355 14.52 2.71 34.95
C THR A 355 13.17 2.94 34.26
N LYS A 356 13.12 2.94 32.92
CA LYS A 356 11.87 3.09 32.16
C LYS A 356 11.02 1.83 32.21
N ILE A 357 11.62 0.63 32.18
CA ILE A 357 10.89 -0.63 32.37
C ILE A 357 10.24 -0.67 33.76
N LEU A 358 10.99 -0.28 34.80
CA LEU A 358 10.42 -0.07 36.14
C LEU A 358 9.31 0.98 36.14
N SER A 359 9.43 2.08 35.38
CA SER A 359 8.34 3.07 35.26
C SER A 359 7.11 2.55 34.51
N ILE A 360 7.27 1.59 33.57
CA ILE A 360 6.15 0.88 32.91
C ILE A 360 5.39 0.10 33.98
N ILE A 361 6.12 -0.64 34.81
CA ILE A 361 5.61 -1.39 35.94
C ILE A 361 4.91 -0.47 36.94
N THR A 362 5.58 0.58 37.41
CA THR A 362 5.00 1.55 38.35
C THR A 362 3.80 2.26 37.77
N ARG A 363 3.74 2.55 36.46
CA ARG A 363 2.54 3.15 35.82
C ARG A 363 1.41 2.14 35.65
N MET A 364 1.70 0.87 35.39
CA MET A 364 0.70 -0.21 35.44
C MET A 364 0.11 -0.33 36.85
N PHE A 365 0.96 -0.27 37.88
CA PHE A 365 0.55 -0.28 39.28
C PHE A 365 -0.20 1.00 39.71
N ASP A 366 0.33 2.20 39.45
CA ASP A 366 -0.30 3.49 39.80
C ASP A 366 -1.65 3.70 39.11
N ALA A 367 -1.77 3.22 37.87
CA ALA A 367 -3.03 3.19 37.16
C ALA A 367 -4.07 2.41 37.98
N SER A 368 -3.76 1.19 38.42
CA SER A 368 -4.68 0.35 39.19
C SER A 368 -5.05 0.90 40.58
N HIS A 369 -4.21 1.75 41.19
CA HIS A 369 -4.39 2.21 42.58
C HIS A 369 -5.01 3.59 42.76
N ARG A 370 -5.04 4.47 41.75
CA ARG A 370 -5.51 5.87 41.92
C ARG A 370 -7.03 6.11 41.84
N GLN A 371 -7.88 5.09 41.86
CA GLN A 371 -9.35 5.26 41.91
C GLN A 371 -10.07 4.28 42.85
N GLY A 372 -9.36 3.72 43.84
CA GLY A 372 -9.97 3.06 44.98
C GLY A 372 -10.49 4.06 46.01
#